data_AF-A0A4R5KG48-F1
#
_entry.id   AF-A0A4R5KG48-F1
#
_cell.length_a   1.000
_cell.length_b   1.000
_cell.length_c   1.000
_cell.angle_alpha   90.00
_cell.angle_beta   90.00
_cell.angle_gamma   90.00
#
_symmetry.space_group_name_H-M   'P 1'
#
loop_
_entity.id
_entity.type
_entity.pdbx_description
1 polymer ?
#
loop_
_entity_poly.entity_id
_entity_poly.type
_entity_poly.pdbx_seq_one_letter_code
_entity_poly.pdbx_strand_id
1 'polypeptide(L)' 'MERKQYQLGDIVQMKKPHPCGSNEMEIIRLGMDIRIKCVGCKHSVLVPRAKFESKLKKVLRSNSSAPEQGEQ' A
#
# COMPACT_ATOMS: atom_id res chain seq x y z
N MET A 1 -18.34 -6.11 -1.22
CA MET A 1 -17.17 -5.20 -1.23
C MET A 1 -16.03 -5.92 -0.53
N GLU A 2 -15.23 -6.66 -1.28
CA GLU A 2 -14.10 -7.42 -0.73
C GLU A 2 -13.05 -6.44 -0.18
N ARG A 3 -12.79 -6.55 1.12
CA ARG A 3 -11.76 -5.76 1.80
C ARG A 3 -10.41 -6.30 1.36
N LYS A 4 -9.74 -5.61 0.44
CA LYS A 4 -8.33 -5.87 0.12
C LYS A 4 -7.54 -5.88 1.44
N GLN A 5 -6.97 -7.02 1.78
CA GLN A 5 -6.24 -7.22 3.03
C GLN A 5 -4.83 -6.67 2.83
N TYR A 6 -4.38 -5.78 3.71
CA TYR A 6 -3.03 -5.21 3.70
C TYR A 6 -2.55 -5.06 5.16
N GLN A 7 -1.27 -5.29 5.40
CA GLN A 7 -0.69 -5.30 6.74
C GLN A 7 0.48 -4.32 6.84
N LEU A 8 1.01 -4.17 8.06
CA LEU A 8 2.16 -3.32 8.33
C LEU A 8 3.40 -3.96 7.69
N GLY A 9 4.14 -3.18 6.90
CA GLY A 9 5.26 -3.65 6.11
C GLY A 9 4.91 -4.13 4.71
N ASP A 10 3.63 -4.15 4.32
CA ASP A 10 3.25 -4.50 2.95
C ASP A 10 3.72 -3.45 1.94
N ILE A 11 4.17 -3.92 0.78
CA ILE A 11 4.44 -3.09 -0.39
C ILE A 11 3.20 -3.13 -1.27
N VAL A 12 2.57 -1.97 -1.42
CA VAL A 12 1.36 -1.79 -2.22
C VAL A 12 1.64 -0.95 -3.47
N GLN A 13 0.85 -1.20 -4.51
CA GLN A 13 0.85 -0.39 -5.72
C GLN A 13 -0.30 0.62 -5.69
N MET A 14 0.03 1.90 -5.79
CA MET A 14 -0.95 2.97 -5.95
C MET A 14 -1.43 3.04 -7.42
N LYS A 15 -2.69 3.44 -7.63
CA LYS A 15 -3.23 3.73 -8.98
C LYS A 15 -2.63 4.99 -9.59
N LYS A 16 -2.28 5.98 -8.76
CA LYS A 16 -1.61 7.21 -9.21
C LYS A 16 -0.10 7.08 -8.99
N PRO A 17 0.72 7.43 -9.99
CA PRO A 17 2.16 7.45 -9.82
C PRO A 17 2.59 8.52 -8.82
N HIS A 18 3.62 8.19 -8.05
CA HIS A 18 4.33 9.19 -7.27
C HIS A 18 5.12 10.09 -8.23
N PRO A 19 5.29 11.40 -7.95
CA PRO A 19 6.09 12.31 -8.78
C PRO A 19 7.54 11.84 -9.04
N CYS A 20 8.05 10.87 -8.28
CA CYS A 20 9.37 10.28 -8.53
C CYS A 20 9.39 9.14 -9.56
N GLY A 21 8.24 8.76 -10.13
CA GLY A 21 8.11 7.65 -11.10
C GLY A 21 7.88 6.27 -10.48
N SER A 22 8.08 6.10 -9.17
CA SER A 22 7.75 4.86 -8.46
C SER A 22 6.26 4.79 -8.14
N ASN A 23 5.67 3.61 -8.31
CA ASN A 23 4.26 3.35 -7.98
C ASN A 23 4.10 2.50 -6.72
N GLU A 24 5.22 2.13 -6.11
CA GLU A 24 5.33 1.18 -5.00
C GLU A 24 5.52 1.93 -3.70
N MET A 25 4.64 1.65 -2.74
CA MET A 25 4.64 2.29 -1.44
C MET A 25 4.57 1.23 -0.35
N GLU A 26 5.49 1.34 0.60
CA GLU A 26 5.57 0.48 1.78
C GLU A 26 4.70 1.06 2.90
N ILE A 27 3.88 0.24 3.53
CA ILE A 27 3.05 0.64 4.66
C ILE A 27 3.90 0.62 5.93
N ILE A 28 4.15 1.80 6.49
CA ILE A 28 4.99 1.95 7.70
C ILE A 28 4.14 1.98 8.97
N ARG A 29 2.91 2.49 8.86
CA ARG A 29 1.99 2.60 9.99
C ARG A 29 0.56 2.38 9.54
N LEU A 30 -0.17 1.56 10.28
CA LEU A 30 -1.61 1.37 10.16
C LEU A 30 -2.31 2.03 11.36
N GLY A 31 -3.37 2.79 11.09
CA GLY A 31 -4.15 3.54 12.07
C GLY A 31 -5.33 4.24 11.39
N MET A 32 -5.81 5.35 11.96
CA MET A 32 -6.77 6.24 11.29
C MET A 32 -6.16 6.84 10.01
N ASP A 33 -4.91 7.29 10.12
CA ASP A 33 -4.07 7.68 9.00
C ASP A 33 -3.01 6.62 8.75
N ILE A 34 -2.87 6.22 7.50
CA ILE A 34 -1.89 5.25 7.05
C ILE A 34 -0.66 6.04 6.62
N ARG A 35 0.49 5.77 7.26
CA ARG A 35 1.77 6.32 6.81
C ARG A 35 2.37 5.35 5.81
N ILE A 36 2.60 5.84 4.60
CA ILE A 36 3.21 5.07 3.52
C ILE A 36 4.52 5.73 3.09
N LYS A 37 5.51 4.92 2.76
CA LYS A 37 6.83 5.35 2.31
C LYS A 37 7.05 4.91 0.88
N CYS A 38 7.42 5.83 0.01
CA CYS A 38 7.80 5.48 -1.34
C CYS A 38 9.09 4.65 -1.34
N VAL A 39 9.12 3.50 -2.03
CA VAL A 39 10.31 2.64 -2.09
C VAL A 39 11.45 3.31 -2.88
N GLY A 40 11.12 4.05 -3.95
CA GLY A 40 12.10 4.77 -4.76
C GLY A 40 12.73 5.98 -4.07
N CYS A 41 11.93 6.97 -3.66
CA CYS A 41 12.46 8.22 -3.08
C CYS A 41 12.50 8.25 -1.55
N LYS A 42 12.08 7.18 -0.86
CA LYS A 42 12.04 7.05 0.62
C LYS A 42 11.22 8.13 1.34
N HIS A 43 10.40 8.88 0.61
CA HIS A 43 9.53 9.91 1.16
C HIS A 43 8.34 9.27 1.88
N SER A 44 8.08 9.67 3.12
CA SER A 44 6.93 9.21 3.91
C SER A 44 5.79 10.21 3.84
N VAL A 45 4.60 9.77 3.42
CA VAL A 45 3.39 10.59 3.37
C VAL A 45 2.31 10.00 4.28
N LEU A 46 1.53 10.87 4.91
CA LEU A 46 0.32 10.46 5.63
C LEU A 46 -0.87 10.47 4.66
N VAL A 47 -1.61 9.37 4.60
CA VAL A 47 -2.80 9.25 3.78
C VAL A 47 -3.95 8.72 4.64
N PRO A 48 -5.10 9.40 4.68
CA PRO A 48 -6.25 8.88 5.41
C PRO A 48 -6.74 7.59 4.77
N ARG A 49 -7.18 6.64 5.61
CA ARG A 49 -7.54 5.28 5.18
C ARG A 49 -8.50 5.24 3.99
N ALA A 50 -9.56 6.05 4.00
CA ALA A 50 -10.55 6.10 2.92
C ALA A 50 -9.93 6.46 1.55
N LYS A 51 -8.97 7.40 1.52
CA LYS A 51 -8.26 7.76 0.29
C LYS A 51 -7.26 6.70 -0.13
N PHE A 52 -6.60 6.05 0.83
CA PHE A 52 -5.69 4.94 0.56
C PHE A 52 -6.42 3.78 -0.11
N GLU A 53 -7.54 3.34 0.45
CA GLU A 53 -8.34 2.22 -0.08
C GLU A 53 -8.87 2.49 -1.50
N SER A 54 -9.30 3.72 -1.79
CA SER A 54 -9.75 4.11 -3.13
C SER A 54 -8.61 4.15 -4.16
N LYS A 55 -7.40 4.53 -3.73
CA LYS A 55 -6.21 4.64 -4.58
C LYS A 55 -5.40 3.36 -4.67
N LEU A 56 -5.65 2.38 -3.79
CA LEU A 56 -4.99 1.09 -3.81
C LEU A 56 -5.36 0.32 -5.08
N LYS A 57 -4.35 -0.01 -5.89
CA LYS A 57 -4.53 -0.84 -7.08
C LYS A 57 -4.51 -2.30 -6.66
N LYS A 58 -3.37 -2.76 -6.17
CA LYS A 58 -3.11 -4.11 -5.66
C LYS A 58 -2.00 -4.10 -4.62
N VAL A 59 -1.91 -5.15 -3.82
CA VAL A 59 -0.76 -5.43 -2.96
C VAL A 59 0.28 -6.17 -3.81
N LEU A 60 1.54 -5.72 -3.78
CA LEU A 60 2.64 -6.34 -4.53
C LEU A 60 3.39 -7.35 -3.67
N ARG A 61 3.58 -7.01 -2.39
CA ARG A 61 4.33 -7.85 -1.45
C ARG A 61 3.68 -7.76 -0.09
N SER A 62 3.27 -8.91 0.44
CA SER A 62 2.80 -9.02 1.82
C SER A 62 3.89 -9.52 2.72
N ASN A 63 4.09 -8.83 3.86
CA ASN A 63 5.15 -9.14 4.80
C ASN A 63 4.75 -10.23 5.81
N SER A 64 3.49 -10.69 5.77
CA SER A 64 3.10 -11.94 6.42
C SER A 64 3.40 -13.12 5.50
N SER A 65 4.11 -14.11 6.04
CA SER A 65 4.17 -15.45 5.45
C SER A 65 2.77 -16.06 5.42
N ALA A 66 2.03 -15.81 4.34
CA ALA A 66 0.87 -16.58 3.89
C ALA A 66 0.65 -16.26 2.40
N PRO A 67 1.01 -17.17 1.47
CA PRO A 67 0.84 -16.96 0.05
C PRO A 67 -0.59 -17.37 -0.33
N GLU A 68 -1.57 -16.52 -0.10
CA GLU A 68 -2.89 -16.72 -0.69
C GLU A 68 -3.45 -15.37 -1.06
N GLN A 69 -3.58 -15.10 -2.36
CA GLN A 69 -4.71 -14.42 -3.00
C GLN A 69 -4.38 -14.29 -4.50
N GLY A 70 -4.32 -15.45 -5.16
CA GLY A 70 -4.70 -15.59 -6.55
C GLY A 70 -5.82 -16.62 -6.57
N GLU A 71 -7.06 -16.19 -6.65
CA GLU A 71 -8.14 -16.98 -7.24
C GLU A 71 -9.28 -16.02 -7.61
N GLN A 72 -9.47 -15.84 -8.90
CA GLN A 72 -10.74 -15.53 -9.55
C GLN A 72 -10.77 -16.36 -10.82
#